data_AF-A0A929A3P1-F1
#
_entry.id   AF-A0A929A3P1-F1
#
_cell.length_a   1.000
_cell.length_b   1.000
_cell.length_c   1.000
_cell.angle_alpha   90.00
_cell.angle_beta   90.00
_cell.angle_gamma   90.00
#
_symmetry.space_group_name_H-M   'P 1'
#
loop_
_entity.id
_entity.type
_entity.pdbx_description
1 polymer ?
#
loop_
_entity_poly.entity_id
_entity_poly.type
_entity_poly.pdbx_seq_one_letter_code
_entity_poly.pdbx_strand_id
1 'polypeptide(L)'
;MNSKPVKRQSSSSETPKVGIYECEVHMKFRLIEEKQVVGDRDHLLETLLDAVACGTDEYLNDLQVQVTAEELSEIEASPRMRRQIIRLRNSRDFM
;
A
#
# COMPACT_ATOMS: atom_id res chain seq x y z
N MET A 1 -4.87 -54.06 -18.18
CA MET A 1 -4.31 -53.12 -17.18
C MET A 1 -5.08 -51.80 -17.33
N ASN A 2 -5.98 -51.49 -16.41
CA ASN A 2 -6.89 -50.33 -16.51
C ASN A 2 -6.22 -49.07 -15.95
N SER A 3 -5.87 -48.12 -16.82
CA SER A 3 -5.49 -46.77 -16.40
C SER A 3 -6.74 -45.93 -16.22
N LYS A 4 -7.14 -45.67 -14.98
CA LYS A 4 -8.15 -44.65 -14.68
C LYS A 4 -7.55 -43.26 -14.91
N PRO A 5 -8.29 -42.30 -15.49
CA PRO A 5 -7.82 -40.93 -15.59
C PRO A 5 -7.79 -40.31 -14.19
N VAL A 6 -6.65 -39.73 -13.82
CA VAL A 6 -6.51 -38.91 -12.61
C VAL A 6 -7.39 -37.68 -12.79
N LYS A 7 -8.50 -37.61 -12.05
CA LYS A 7 -9.29 -36.38 -11.93
C LYS A 7 -8.38 -35.31 -11.34
N ARG A 8 -8.00 -34.32 -12.14
CA ARG A 8 -7.48 -33.05 -11.64
C ARG A 8 -8.61 -32.41 -10.81
N GLN A 9 -8.60 -32.63 -9.50
CA GLN A 9 -9.39 -31.85 -8.58
C GLN A 9 -8.89 -30.41 -8.66
N SER A 10 -9.70 -29.56 -9.28
CA SER A 10 -9.60 -28.11 -9.19
C SER A 10 -9.85 -27.72 -7.75
N SER A 11 -8.82 -27.73 -6.91
CA SER A 11 -8.86 -26.95 -5.67
C SER A 11 -8.76 -25.49 -6.09
N SER A 12 -9.88 -24.78 -6.04
CA SER A 12 -9.94 -23.33 -6.12
C SER A 12 -9.14 -22.76 -4.94
N SER A 13 -7.83 -22.65 -5.10
CA SER A 13 -7.02 -21.78 -4.27
C SER A 13 -7.41 -20.35 -4.66
N GLU A 14 -8.17 -19.67 -3.82
CA GLU A 14 -8.40 -18.24 -3.99
C GLU A 14 -7.03 -17.57 -4.04
N THR A 15 -6.61 -17.18 -5.24
CA THR A 15 -5.39 -16.39 -5.42
C THR A 15 -5.58 -15.10 -4.64
N PRO A 16 -4.60 -14.65 -3.85
CA PRO A 16 -4.72 -13.39 -3.13
C PRO A 16 -5.08 -12.27 -4.10
N LYS A 17 -6.17 -11.56 -3.79
CA LYS A 17 -6.69 -10.44 -4.58
C LYS A 17 -5.84 -9.20 -4.33
N VAL A 18 -4.58 -9.25 -4.76
CA VAL A 18 -3.67 -8.11 -4.76
C VAL A 18 -3.76 -7.37 -6.10
N GLY A 19 -3.93 -6.06 -6.00
CA GLY A 19 -3.96 -5.12 -7.12
C GLY A 19 -2.87 -4.06 -6.98
N ILE A 20 -2.68 -3.25 -8.03
CA ILE A 20 -1.78 -2.09 -7.99
C ILE A 20 -2.67 -0.85 -7.98
N TYR A 21 -2.38 0.08 -7.09
CA TYR A 21 -3.17 1.30 -6.94
C TYR A 21 -2.28 2.52 -7.15
N GLU A 22 -2.79 3.49 -7.89
CA GLU A 22 -2.28 4.86 -7.84
C GLU A 22 -2.92 5.54 -6.64
N CYS A 23 -2.09 6.10 -5.76
CA CYS A 23 -2.54 6.79 -4.57
C CYS A 23 -2.06 8.24 -4.61
N GLU A 24 -2.97 9.19 -4.42
CA GLU A 24 -2.64 10.60 -4.29
C GLU A 24 -3.15 11.10 -2.93
N VAL A 25 -2.27 11.80 -2.22
CA VAL A 25 -2.53 12.29 -0.87
C VAL A 25 -2.20 13.77 -0.81
N HIS A 26 -3.24 14.59 -0.66
CA HIS A 26 -3.13 16.04 -0.49
C HIS A 26 -3.60 16.42 0.90
N MET A 27 -2.65 16.86 1.72
CA MET A 27 -2.89 17.17 3.13
C MET A 27 -2.38 18.57 3.46
N LYS A 28 -3.17 19.29 4.24
CA LYS A 28 -2.78 20.53 4.92
C LYS A 28 -3.23 20.43 6.36
N PHE A 29 -2.30 20.69 7.26
CA PHE A 29 -2.52 20.66 8.70
C PHE A 29 -1.62 21.71 9.36
N ARG A 30 -1.90 22.01 10.63
CA ARG A 30 -1.00 22.76 11.52
C ARG A 30 -0.45 21.79 12.54
N LEU A 31 0.83 21.95 12.87
CA LEU A 31 1.54 21.10 13.81
C LEU A 31 2.32 21.96 14.80
N ILE A 32 2.21 21.64 16.09
CA ILE A 32 3.11 22.11 17.13
C ILE A 32 4.24 21.09 17.26
N GLU A 33 5.46 21.49 16.94
CA GLU A 33 6.63 20.62 17.00
C GLU A 33 7.91 21.44 17.28
N GLU A 34 8.97 20.78 17.74
CA GLU A 34 10.28 21.38 17.93
C GLU A 34 10.87 21.92 16.61
N LYS A 35 11.46 23.12 16.66
CA LYS A 35 12.04 23.78 15.47
C LYS A 35 13.11 22.95 14.75
N GLN A 36 13.82 22.09 15.48
CA GLN A 36 14.89 21.27 14.93
C GLN A 36 14.35 20.16 14.01
N VAL A 37 13.16 19.63 14.33
CA VAL A 37 12.49 18.59 13.54
C VAL A 37 12.13 19.11 12.15
N VAL A 38 11.62 20.36 12.08
CA VAL A 38 11.30 21.01 10.80
C VAL A 38 12.56 21.40 10.00
N GLY A 39 13.72 21.46 10.65
CA GLY A 39 15.01 21.79 10.03
C GLY A 39 15.67 20.61 9.31
N ASP A 40 15.34 19.36 9.66
CA ASP A 40 15.89 18.17 9.01
C ASP A 40 15.06 17.79 7.78
N ARG A 41 15.44 18.34 6.62
CA ARG A 41 14.73 18.13 5.36
C ARG A 41 14.68 16.66 4.92
N ASP A 42 15.68 15.85 5.32
CA ASP A 42 15.77 14.46 4.86
C ASP A 42 14.77 13.56 5.62
N HIS A 43 14.46 13.90 6.87
CA HIS A 43 13.50 13.17 7.72
C HIS A 43 12.15 13.88 7.90
N LEU A 44 12.02 15.11 7.38
CA LEU A 44 10.82 15.92 7.54
C LEU A 44 9.56 15.21 7.07
N LEU A 45 9.60 14.58 5.88
CA LEU A 45 8.42 13.91 5.33
C LEU A 45 7.96 12.75 6.23
N GLU A 46 8.89 11.91 6.68
CA GLU A 46 8.60 10.77 7.56
C GLU A 46 7.99 11.26 8.88
N THR A 47 8.59 12.28 9.49
CA THR A 47 8.09 12.86 10.74
C THR A 47 6.69 13.44 10.60
N LEU A 48 6.43 14.14 9.49
CA LEU A 48 5.11 14.69 9.20
C LEU A 48 4.05 13.60 8.96
N LEU A 49 4.42 12.51 8.29
CA LEU A 49 3.54 11.35 8.08
C LEU A 49 3.24 10.63 9.40
N ASP A 50 4.23 10.47 10.27
CA ASP A 50 4.06 9.87 11.59
C ASP A 50 3.11 10.70 12.47
N ALA A 51 3.29 12.03 12.48
CA ALA A 51 2.39 12.92 13.20
C ALA A 51 0.94 12.80 12.69
N VAL A 52 0.74 12.82 11.38
CA VAL A 52 -0.60 12.66 10.78
C VAL A 52 -1.18 11.28 11.06
N ALA A 53 -0.36 10.23 11.09
CA ALA A 53 -0.80 8.87 11.39
C ALA A 53 -1.29 8.68 12.83
N CYS A 54 -0.77 9.46 13.78
CA CYS A 54 -1.26 9.51 15.17
C CYS A 54 -2.66 10.13 15.28
N GLY A 55 -3.08 10.93 14.29
CA GLY A 55 -4.39 11.58 14.22
C GLY A 55 -4.43 12.97 14.85
N THR A 56 -5.56 13.65 14.69
CA THR A 56 -5.79 15.01 15.17
C THR A 56 -5.84 15.06 16.71
N ASP A 57 -5.08 15.97 17.33
CA ASP A 57 -5.02 16.16 18.78
C ASP A 57 -4.72 17.62 19.16
N GLU A 58 -4.19 17.87 20.37
CA GLU A 58 -3.82 19.22 20.83
C GLU A 58 -2.60 19.81 20.08
N TYR A 59 -1.81 18.97 19.41
CA TYR A 59 -0.60 19.33 18.68
C TYR A 59 -0.82 19.37 17.17
N LEU A 60 -1.75 18.56 16.65
CA LEU A 60 -2.07 18.47 15.24
C LEU A 60 -3.51 18.87 14.95
N ASN A 61 -3.68 19.85 14.06
CA ASN A 61 -4.99 20.28 13.58
C ASN A 61 -5.08 20.21 12.06
N ASP A 62 -5.90 19.29 11.55
CA ASP A 62 -6.17 19.13 10.13
C ASP A 62 -6.95 20.32 9.56
N LEU A 63 -6.56 20.76 8.36
CA LEU A 63 -7.22 21.85 7.64
C LEU A 63 -7.89 21.36 6.35
N GLN A 64 -7.21 20.48 5.62
CA GLN A 64 -7.71 19.92 4.36
C GLN A 64 -7.06 18.55 4.16
N VAL A 65 -7.87 17.54 3.91
CA VAL A 65 -7.40 16.20 3.56
C VAL A 65 -8.18 15.72 2.35
N GLN A 66 -7.46 15.35 1.30
CA GLN A 66 -7.99 14.69 0.11
C GLN A 66 -7.11 13.49 -0.19
N VAL A 67 -7.75 12.34 -0.31
CA VAL A 67 -7.09 11.06 -0.60
C VAL A 67 -7.84 10.40 -1.75
N THR A 68 -7.11 10.00 -2.78
CA THR A 68 -7.64 9.20 -3.88
C THR A 68 -6.81 7.92 -3.99
N ALA A 69 -7.48 6.84 -4.37
CA ALA A 69 -6.87 5.56 -4.65
C ALA A 69 -7.62 4.92 -5.80
N GLU A 70 -6.94 4.69 -6.91
CA GLU A 70 -7.52 4.10 -8.12
C GLU A 70 -6.72 2.87 -8.53
N GLU A 71 -7.40 1.77 -8.88
CA GLU A 71 -6.72 0.57 -9.35
C GLU A 71 -6.13 0.84 -10.75
N LEU A 72 -4.83 0.66 -10.88
CA LEU A 72 -4.11 0.77 -12.14
C LEU A 72 -3.93 -0.58 -12.81
N SER A 73 -3.78 -0.54 -14.14
CA SER A 73 -3.34 -1.72 -14.89
C SER A 73 -1.94 -2.12 -14.45
N GLU A 74 -1.70 -3.42 -14.28
CA GLU A 74 -0.37 -3.93 -13.93
C GLU A 74 0.71 -3.52 -14.94
N ILE A 75 0.34 -3.26 -16.20
CA ILE A 75 1.24 -2.85 -17.28
C ILE A 75 1.86 -1.46 -16.99
N GLU A 76 1.13 -0.61 -16.28
CA GLU A 76 1.56 0.76 -15.91
C GLU A 76 2.56 0.74 -14.75
N ALA A 77 2.63 -0.36 -14.02
CA ALA A 77 3.54 -0.51 -12.90
C ALA A 77 4.99 -0.82 -13.32
N SER A 78 5.93 -0.48 -12.42
CA SER A 78 7.34 -0.77 -12.63
C SER A 78 7.61 -2.27 -12.84
N PRO A 79 8.65 -2.66 -13.60
CA PRO A 79 9.02 -4.07 -13.76
C PRO A 79 9.25 -4.80 -12.44
N ARG A 80 9.73 -4.10 -11.39
CA ARG A 80 9.92 -4.67 -10.05
C ARG A 80 8.58 -5.00 -9.39
N MET A 81 7.61 -4.09 -9.45
CA MET A 81 6.27 -4.30 -8.88
C MET A 81 5.51 -5.42 -9.59
N ARG A 82 5.55 -5.45 -10.93
CA ARG A 82 4.94 -6.55 -11.72
C ARG A 82 5.47 -7.92 -11.31
N ARG A 83 6.79 -8.06 -11.15
CA ARG A 83 7.39 -9.30 -10.64
C ARG A 83 6.92 -9.65 -9.23
N GLN A 84 6.69 -8.64 -8.38
CA GLN A 84 6.22 -8.86 -7.03
C GLN A 84 4.77 -9.32 -7.01
N ILE A 85 3.87 -8.73 -7.81
CA ILE A 85 2.48 -9.20 -7.95
C ILE A 85 2.43 -10.67 -8.38
N ILE A 86 3.25 -11.05 -9.38
CA ILE A 86 3.36 -12.46 -9.81
C ILE A 86 3.80 -13.36 -8.65
N ARG A 87 4.78 -12.93 -7.85
CA ARG A 87 5.23 -13.70 -6.67
C ARG A 87 4.13 -13.84 -5.63
N LEU A 88 3.45 -12.75 -5.27
CA LEU A 88 2.40 -12.74 -4.26
C LEU A 88 1.22 -13.64 -4.65
N ARG A 89 0.81 -13.63 -5.92
CA ARG A 89 -0.27 -14.49 -6.42
C ARG A 89 0.10 -15.98 -6.46
N ASN A 90 1.39 -16.28 -6.55
CA ASN A 90 1.92 -17.63 -6.57
C ASN A 90 2.39 -18.13 -5.19
N SER A 91 2.55 -17.23 -4.21
CA SER A 91 2.88 -17.60 -2.83
C SER A 91 1.64 -18.13 -2.13
N ARG A 92 1.79 -19.28 -1.46
CA ARG A 92 0.73 -19.83 -0.59
C ARG A 92 0.56 -19.06 0.72
N ASP A 93 1.39 -18.05 0.95
CA ASP A 93 1.55 -17.33 2.22
C ASP A 93 0.47 -16.24 2.47
N PHE A 94 -0.50 -16.08 1.57
CA PHE A 94 -1.68 -15.23 1.78
C PHE A 94 -2.95 -16.04 2.14
N MET A 95 -2.82 -17.32 2.51
CA MET A 95 -3.90 -18.13 3.07
C MET A 95 -3.80 -18.24 4.58
#